data_AF-A0A920N4D5-F1
#
_entry.id   AF-A0A920N4D5-F1
#
_cell.length_a   1.000
_cell.length_b   1.000
_cell.length_c   1.000
_cell.angle_alpha   90.00
_cell.angle_beta   90.00
_cell.angle_gamma   90.00
#
_symmetry.space_group_name_H-M   'P 1'
#
loop_
_entity.id
_entity.type
_entity.pdbx_description
1 polymer ?
#
loop_
_entity_poly.entity_id
_entity_poly.type
_entity_poly.pdbx_seq_one_letter_code
_entity_poly.pdbx_strand_id
1 'polypeptide(L)'
;MVRPGGRLAVWLYRRNTWWQEWINDRMRLRTAGMTEKQLERWCHRLVWLGGVPVLNRVINKLVNFSNHPDPELRMCDTHDWYAPAFQHHHTMQELREWFESAGFSGLHELPPEKTGRFYRWAWRQNLIPGSGVNVVGIRTSD
;
A
#
# COMPACT_ATOMS: atom_id res chain seq x y z
N MET A 1 2.77 -20.01 -15.58
CA MET A 1 1.33 -19.67 -15.75
C MET A 1 0.48 -20.53 -14.83
N VAL A 2 -0.65 -20.00 -14.35
CA VAL A 2 -1.61 -20.72 -13.48
C VAL A 2 -2.39 -21.73 -14.32
N ARG A 3 -2.51 -22.97 -13.86
CA ARG A 3 -3.26 -24.04 -14.55
C ARG A 3 -4.78 -23.78 -14.45
N PRO A 4 -5.60 -24.27 -15.41
CA PRO A 4 -7.06 -24.32 -15.28
C PRO A 4 -7.52 -24.80 -13.90
N GLY A 5 -8.47 -24.10 -13.29
CA GLY A 5 -8.97 -24.34 -11.92
C GLY A 5 -8.03 -23.87 -10.80
N GLY A 6 -6.80 -23.45 -11.12
CA GLY A 6 -5.85 -22.89 -10.16
C GLY A 6 -6.25 -21.50 -9.69
N ARG A 7 -5.80 -21.11 -8.49
CA ARG A 7 -6.06 -19.80 -7.90
C ARG A 7 -4.84 -18.89 -7.99
N LEU A 8 -5.08 -17.60 -8.18
CA LEU A 8 -4.07 -16.54 -8.08
C LEU A 8 -4.59 -15.46 -7.16
N ALA A 9 -3.80 -15.06 -6.17
CA ALA A 9 -4.07 -13.90 -5.32
C ALA A 9 -2.99 -12.84 -5.55
N VAL A 10 -3.40 -11.59 -5.73
CA VAL A 10 -2.51 -10.46 -5.97
C VAL A 10 -2.88 -9.31 -5.04
N TRP A 11 -1.86 -8.79 -4.34
CA TRP A 11 -1.93 -7.56 -3.55
C TRP A 11 -1.14 -6.47 -4.27
N LEU A 12 -1.74 -5.29 -4.41
CA LEU A 12 -1.06 -4.10 -4.93
C LEU A 12 -1.35 -2.92 -4.01
N TYR A 13 -0.45 -1.93 -4.00
CA TYR A 13 -0.70 -0.69 -3.29
C TYR A 13 -1.95 0.01 -3.86
N ARG A 14 -2.86 0.41 -2.97
CA ARG A 14 -4.10 1.08 -3.36
C ARG A 14 -3.81 2.52 -3.76
N ARG A 15 -4.51 3.00 -4.78
CA ARG A 15 -4.58 4.43 -5.10
C ARG A 15 -5.27 5.18 -3.98
N ASN A 16 -4.53 6.04 -3.30
CA ASN A 16 -5.05 6.88 -2.22
C ASN A 16 -5.88 8.04 -2.81
N THR A 17 -6.32 8.95 -1.94
CA THR A 17 -6.99 10.17 -2.38
C THR A 17 -6.02 11.07 -3.17
N TRP A 18 -6.54 11.85 -4.13
CA TRP A 18 -5.72 12.62 -5.08
C TRP A 18 -4.67 13.52 -4.42
N TRP A 19 -4.98 14.14 -3.27
CA TRP A 19 -4.06 15.03 -2.57
C TRP A 19 -2.98 14.25 -1.81
N GLN A 20 -3.28 13.04 -1.31
CA GLN A 20 -2.30 12.15 -0.71
C GLN A 20 -1.31 11.64 -1.76
N GLU A 21 -1.82 11.25 -2.93
CA GLU A 21 -0.98 10.89 -4.08
C GLU A 21 -0.03 12.03 -4.46
N TRP A 22 -0.55 13.26 -4.58
CA TRP A 22 0.27 14.42 -4.88
C TRP A 22 1.39 14.68 -3.85
N ILE A 23 1.09 14.59 -2.54
CA ILE A 23 2.10 14.74 -1.49
C ILE A 23 3.15 13.62 -1.61
N ASN A 24 2.70 12.37 -1.74
CA ASN A 24 3.58 11.20 -1.84
C ASN A 24 4.53 11.30 -3.02
N ASP A 25 4.01 11.65 -4.20
CA ASP A 25 4.81 11.79 -5.40
C ASP A 25 5.83 12.92 -5.25
N ARG A 26 5.44 14.05 -4.66
CA ARG A 26 6.40 15.15 -4.43
C ARG A 26 7.50 14.77 -3.46
N MET A 27 7.18 14.01 -2.42
CA MET A 27 8.16 13.49 -1.49
C MET A 27 9.06 12.44 -2.14
N ARG A 28 8.49 11.50 -2.90
CA ARG A 28 9.22 10.46 -3.61
C ARG A 28 10.14 11.02 -4.68
N LEU A 29 9.71 12.04 -5.42
CA LEU A 29 10.57 12.76 -6.36
C LEU A 29 11.80 13.38 -5.68
N ARG A 30 11.69 13.76 -4.39
CA ARG A 30 12.84 14.23 -3.62
C ARG A 30 13.71 13.08 -3.14
N THR A 31 13.11 11.99 -2.66
CA THR A 31 13.85 10.84 -2.12
C THR A 31 14.52 10.00 -3.21
N ALA A 32 13.95 9.94 -4.40
CA ALA A 32 14.53 9.25 -5.56
C ALA A 32 15.89 9.84 -6.01
N GLY A 33 16.16 11.11 -5.69
CA GLY A 33 17.45 11.76 -5.94
C GLY A 33 18.44 11.66 -4.77
N MET A 34 18.06 11.05 -3.65
CA MET A 34 18.93 10.89 -2.49
C MET A 34 19.88 9.72 -2.67
N THR A 35 21.10 9.86 -2.14
CA THR A 35 21.97 8.70 -1.89
C THR A 35 21.38 7.81 -0.80
N GLU A 36 21.78 6.54 -0.75
CA GLU A 36 21.32 5.59 0.27
C GLU A 36 21.45 6.15 1.70
N LYS A 37 22.61 6.73 2.04
CA LYS A 37 22.85 7.33 3.36
C LYS A 37 21.97 8.55 3.66
N GLN A 38 21.53 9.29 2.64
CA GLN A 38 20.61 10.42 2.83
C GLN A 38 19.18 9.91 3.06
N LEU A 39 18.77 8.92 2.26
CA LEU A 39 17.47 8.26 2.39
C LEU A 39 17.33 7.55 3.74
N GLU A 40 18.34 6.82 4.18
CA GLU A 40 18.36 6.15 5.48
C GLU A 40 18.18 7.14 6.63
N ARG A 41 18.95 8.25 6.62
CA ARG A 41 18.80 9.34 7.61
C ARG A 41 17.43 10.00 7.54
N TRP A 42 16.87 10.15 6.35
CA TRP A 42 15.51 10.66 6.16
C TRP A 42 14.48 9.72 6.80
N CYS A 43 14.56 8.43 6.52
CA CYS A 43 13.68 7.39 7.06
C CYS A 43 13.82 7.29 8.58
N HIS A 44 15.02 7.35 9.16
CA HIS A 44 15.20 7.35 10.62
C HIS A 44 14.43 8.47 11.32
N ARG A 45 14.37 9.68 10.72
CA ARG A 45 13.57 10.78 11.29
C ARG A 45 12.08 10.47 11.25
N LEU A 46 11.59 9.90 10.16
CA LEU A 46 10.18 9.50 10.02
C LEU A 46 9.82 8.34 10.95
N VAL A 47 10.71 7.36 11.11
CA VAL A 47 10.58 6.25 12.05
C VAL A 47 10.46 6.76 13.49
N TRP A 48 11.28 7.75 13.87
CA TRP A 48 11.17 8.40 15.17
C TRP A 48 9.81 9.05 15.36
N LEU A 49 9.32 9.81 14.37
CA LEU A 49 7.98 10.43 14.41
C LEU A 49 6.85 9.39 14.53
N GLY A 50 6.97 8.26 13.83
CA GLY A 50 6.01 7.15 13.90
C GLY A 50 5.91 6.47 15.27
N GLY A 51 6.96 6.60 16.09
CA GLY A 51 6.98 6.08 17.46
C GLY A 51 6.27 6.96 18.47
N VAL A 52 5.93 8.21 18.12
CA VAL A 52 5.30 9.16 19.04
C VAL A 52 3.77 9.01 18.95
N PRO A 53 3.08 8.47 19.99
CA PRO A 53 1.69 7.98 19.88
C PRO A 53 0.62 9.02 19.54
N VAL A 54 0.87 10.30 19.84
CA VAL A 54 -0.06 11.40 19.54
C VAL A 54 0.24 12.00 18.16
N LEU A 55 1.53 12.17 17.88
CA LEU A 55 2.00 12.77 16.63
C LEU A 55 1.72 11.85 15.44
N ASN A 56 1.93 10.54 15.63
CA ASN A 56 1.69 9.57 14.58
C ASN A 56 0.22 9.56 14.14
N ARG A 57 -0.77 9.77 15.04
CA ARG A 57 -2.20 9.75 14.71
C ARG A 57 -2.67 10.91 13.83
N VAL A 58 -1.90 11.99 13.77
CA VAL A 58 -2.24 13.21 13.02
C VAL A 58 -1.37 13.31 11.77
N ILE A 59 -0.05 13.19 11.92
CA ILE A 59 0.88 13.44 10.82
C ILE A 59 0.89 12.26 9.83
N ASN A 60 0.68 11.02 10.28
CA ASN A 60 0.67 9.86 9.37
C ASN A 60 -0.48 9.87 8.34
N LYS A 61 -1.48 10.74 8.54
CA LYS A 61 -2.58 10.96 7.59
C LYS A 61 -2.22 11.92 6.47
N LEU A 62 -1.18 12.73 6.68
CA LEU A 62 -0.67 13.73 5.75
C LEU A 62 0.59 13.24 5.04
N VAL A 63 1.45 12.53 5.76
CA VAL A 63 2.73 12.01 5.29
C VAL A 63 2.78 10.51 5.59
N ASN A 64 3.06 9.69 4.58
CA ASN A 64 3.13 8.25 4.76
C ASN A 64 4.46 7.85 5.41
N PHE A 65 4.37 7.40 6.66
CA PHE A 65 5.43 6.68 7.36
C PHE A 65 4.77 5.64 8.26
N SER A 66 5.50 4.56 8.54
CA SER A 66 4.95 3.48 9.35
C SER A 66 4.76 3.91 10.81
N ASN A 67 3.69 3.42 11.43
CA ASN A 67 3.44 3.53 12.86
C ASN A 67 3.52 2.16 13.55
N HIS A 68 4.16 1.18 12.89
CA HIS A 68 4.35 -0.15 13.43
C HIS A 68 5.00 -0.08 14.82
N PRO A 69 4.54 -0.85 15.83
CA PRO A 69 5.08 -0.79 17.19
C PRO A 69 6.57 -1.16 17.22
N ASP A 70 6.98 -2.12 16.41
CA ASP A 70 8.38 -2.51 16.20
C ASP A 70 9.13 -1.43 15.37
N PRO A 71 10.21 -0.83 15.91
CA PRO A 71 11.02 0.15 15.20
C PRO A 71 11.72 -0.37 13.93
N GLU A 72 12.11 -1.65 13.91
CA GLU A 72 12.80 -2.26 12.77
C GLU A 72 11.84 -2.38 11.59
N LEU A 73 10.65 -2.96 11.82
CA LEU A 73 9.59 -3.01 10.82
C LEU A 73 9.16 -1.61 10.38
N ARG A 74 9.11 -0.65 11.30
CA ARG A 74 8.82 0.75 10.94
C ARG A 74 9.86 1.32 9.99
N MET A 75 11.13 0.99 10.17
CA MET A 75 12.21 1.41 9.28
C MET A 75 12.08 0.75 7.92
N CYS A 76 11.88 -0.57 7.86
CA CYS A 76 11.64 -1.29 6.62
C CYS A 76 10.46 -0.70 5.84
N ASP A 77 9.28 -0.61 6.45
CA ASP A 77 8.07 -0.07 5.82
C ASP A 77 8.26 1.36 5.29
N THR A 78 8.93 2.21 6.07
CA THR A 78 9.15 3.62 5.70
C THR A 78 10.17 3.73 4.58
N HIS A 79 11.24 2.93 4.61
CA HIS A 79 12.23 2.91 3.55
C HIS A 79 11.63 2.37 2.25
N ASP A 80 10.87 1.26 2.31
CA ASP A 80 10.21 0.64 1.15
C ASP A 80 9.22 1.59 0.46
N TRP A 81 8.65 2.55 1.20
CA TRP A 81 7.78 3.59 0.65
C TRP A 81 8.52 4.70 -0.11
N TYR A 82 9.77 5.01 0.27
CA TYR A 82 10.51 6.17 -0.23
C TYR A 82 11.71 5.84 -1.12
N ALA A 83 12.23 4.61 -1.04
CA ALA A 83 13.35 4.13 -1.85
C ALA A 83 13.00 3.99 -3.34
N PRO A 84 11.82 3.46 -3.73
CA PRO A 84 11.54 3.26 -5.15
C PRO A 84 11.41 4.59 -5.89
N ALA A 85 12.12 4.72 -7.01
CA ALA A 85 11.93 5.83 -7.94
C ALA A 85 10.54 5.80 -8.60
N PHE A 86 9.99 4.59 -8.77
CA PHE A 86 8.68 4.34 -9.37
C PHE A 86 7.83 3.50 -8.41
N GLN A 87 6.64 4.00 -8.12
CA GLN A 87 5.64 3.30 -7.31
C GLN A 87 4.27 3.55 -7.95
N HIS A 88 3.60 2.47 -8.34
CA HIS A 88 2.30 2.55 -8.99
C HIS A 88 1.20 2.16 -8.01
N HIS A 89 0.14 2.98 -8.00
CA HIS A 89 -1.01 2.77 -7.15
C HIS A 89 -2.24 2.44 -7.98
N HIS A 90 -2.95 1.39 -7.56
CA HIS A 90 -3.99 0.76 -8.36
C HIS A 90 -5.36 0.83 -7.70
N THR A 91 -6.38 0.81 -8.53
CA THR A 91 -7.77 0.70 -8.07
C THR A 91 -8.20 -0.77 -8.06
N MET A 92 -9.24 -1.05 -7.26
CA MET A 92 -9.84 -2.38 -7.23
C MET A 92 -10.45 -2.75 -8.59
N GLN A 93 -10.99 -1.76 -9.31
CA GLN A 93 -11.55 -1.95 -10.65
C GLN A 93 -10.47 -2.36 -11.66
N GLU A 94 -9.35 -1.63 -11.72
CA GLU A 94 -8.21 -1.95 -12.60
C GLU A 94 -7.75 -3.40 -12.39
N LEU A 95 -7.59 -3.81 -11.13
CA LEU A 95 -7.12 -5.17 -10.81
C LEU A 95 -8.16 -6.24 -11.22
N ARG A 96 -9.46 -5.97 -11.10
CA ARG A 96 -10.51 -6.91 -11.56
C ARG A 96 -10.50 -7.06 -13.07
N GLU A 97 -10.39 -5.96 -13.80
CA GLU A 97 -10.34 -5.95 -15.28
C GLU A 97 -9.12 -6.74 -15.79
N TRP A 98 -7.97 -6.65 -15.11
CA TRP A 98 -6.79 -7.47 -15.43
C TRP A 98 -7.00 -8.96 -15.20
N PHE A 99 -7.68 -9.34 -14.12
CA PHE A 99 -8.02 -10.74 -13.87
C PHE A 99 -8.98 -11.26 -14.94
N GLU A 100 -10.05 -10.51 -15.24
CA GLU A 100 -11.06 -10.90 -16.24
C GLU A 100 -10.42 -11.04 -17.63
N SER A 101 -9.63 -10.05 -18.06
CA SER A 101 -8.91 -10.10 -19.34
C SER A 101 -7.84 -11.20 -19.42
N ALA A 102 -7.28 -11.62 -18.28
CA ALA A 102 -6.34 -12.73 -18.20
C ALA A 102 -7.01 -14.12 -18.09
N GLY A 103 -8.34 -14.20 -18.21
CA GLY A 103 -9.10 -15.45 -18.17
C GLY A 103 -9.31 -16.00 -16.77
N PHE A 104 -9.48 -15.13 -15.76
CA PHE A 104 -9.87 -15.53 -14.41
C PHE A 104 -11.33 -15.20 -14.14
N SER A 105 -11.99 -16.07 -13.39
CA SER A 105 -13.36 -15.93 -12.91
C SER A 105 -13.43 -16.14 -11.39
N GLY A 106 -14.61 -16.02 -10.79
CA GLY A 106 -14.78 -16.19 -9.34
C GLY A 106 -13.99 -15.17 -8.53
N LEU A 107 -13.99 -13.91 -8.97
CA LEU A 107 -13.17 -12.86 -8.36
C LEU A 107 -13.70 -12.45 -6.99
N HIS A 108 -12.84 -12.52 -5.98
CA HIS A 108 -13.14 -12.08 -4.62
C HIS A 108 -12.12 -11.04 -4.15
N GLU A 109 -12.61 -9.98 -3.53
CA GLU A 109 -11.76 -9.00 -2.85
C GLU A 109 -11.34 -9.55 -1.48
N LEU A 110 -10.03 -9.55 -1.19
CA LEU A 110 -9.52 -10.00 0.11
C LEU A 110 -9.26 -8.77 1.01
N PRO A 111 -10.05 -8.56 2.08
CA PRO A 111 -9.80 -7.45 2.99
C PRO A 111 -8.49 -7.64 3.77
N PRO A 112 -7.91 -6.57 4.32
CA PRO A 112 -6.77 -6.67 5.22
C PRO A 112 -7.07 -7.58 6.41
N GLU A 113 -6.02 -8.17 6.99
CA GLU A 113 -6.11 -9.05 8.17
C GLU A 113 -6.84 -8.36 9.33
N LYS A 114 -6.57 -7.07 9.55
CA LYS A 114 -7.18 -6.29 10.63
C LYS A 114 -8.71 -6.27 10.49
N THR A 115 -9.37 -6.78 11.52
CA THR A 115 -10.84 -6.92 11.56
C THR A 115 -11.50 -5.76 12.31
N GLY A 116 -12.83 -5.64 12.18
CA GLY A 116 -13.64 -4.62 12.84
C GLY A 116 -14.57 -3.87 11.88
N ARG A 117 -15.80 -3.56 12.32
CA ARG A 117 -16.81 -2.93 11.46
C ARG A 117 -16.38 -1.56 10.95
N PHE A 118 -15.86 -0.71 11.84
CA PHE A 118 -15.40 0.63 11.50
C PHE A 118 -14.16 0.60 10.59
N TYR A 119 -13.19 -0.26 10.90
CA TYR A 119 -11.99 -0.43 10.08
C TYR A 119 -12.33 -0.92 8.67
N ARG A 120 -13.17 -1.96 8.56
CA ARG A 120 -13.62 -2.47 7.26
C ARG A 120 -14.40 -1.44 6.46
N TRP A 121 -15.24 -0.64 7.13
CA TRP A 121 -15.92 0.48 6.48
C TRP A 121 -14.92 1.50 5.94
N ALA A 122 -13.97 1.97 6.76
CA ALA A 122 -12.97 2.96 6.35
C ALA A 122 -12.10 2.46 5.19
N TRP A 123 -11.71 1.18 5.22
CA TRP A 123 -10.98 0.55 4.12
C TRP A 123 -11.79 0.51 2.82
N ARG A 124 -13.07 0.10 2.87
CA ARG A 124 -13.96 0.10 1.69
C ARG A 124 -14.15 1.50 1.11
N GLN A 125 -14.17 2.52 1.96
CA GLN A 125 -14.27 3.92 1.56
C GLN A 125 -12.93 4.53 1.11
N ASN A 126 -11.84 3.73 1.03
CA ASN A 126 -10.50 4.21 0.67
C ASN A 126 -9.97 5.33 1.59
N LEU A 127 -10.25 5.22 2.89
CA LEU A 127 -9.85 6.21 3.90
C LEU A 127 -8.63 5.76 4.72
N ILE A 128 -8.03 4.62 4.37
CA ILE A 128 -6.86 4.07 5.06
C ILE A 128 -5.65 4.19 4.14
N PRO A 129 -4.79 5.21 4.36
CA PRO A 129 -3.56 5.38 3.60
C PRO A 129 -2.67 4.14 3.70
N GLY A 130 -2.01 3.78 2.61
CA GLY A 130 -1.11 2.63 2.56
C GLY A 130 -1.82 1.26 2.65
N SER A 131 -3.15 1.22 2.66
CA SER A 131 -3.87 -0.04 2.44
C SER A 131 -3.69 -0.52 1.00
N GLY A 132 -3.88 -1.81 0.73
CA GLY A 132 -3.82 -2.33 -0.63
C GLY A 132 -5.17 -2.67 -1.25
N VAL A 133 -5.12 -2.99 -2.53
CA VAL A 133 -6.17 -3.69 -3.28
C VAL A 133 -5.74 -5.14 -3.45
N ASN A 134 -6.69 -6.04 -3.32
CA ASN A 134 -6.43 -7.45 -3.11
C ASN A 134 -7.47 -8.27 -3.84
N VAL A 135 -7.06 -9.02 -4.86
CA VAL A 135 -7.98 -9.88 -5.62
C VAL A 135 -7.45 -11.29 -5.62
N VAL A 136 -8.36 -12.24 -5.38
CA VAL A 136 -8.16 -13.64 -5.76
C VAL A 136 -9.12 -14.01 -6.89
N GLY A 137 -8.64 -14.80 -7.83
CA GLY A 137 -9.44 -15.36 -8.91
C GLY A 137 -9.05 -16.80 -9.22
N ILE A 138 -9.93 -17.49 -9.93
CA ILE A 138 -9.76 -18.87 -10.38
C ILE A 138 -9.53 -18.86 -11.88
N ARG A 139 -8.47 -19.50 -12.37
CA ARG A 139 -8.19 -19.62 -13.79
C ARG A 139 -9.31 -20.42 -14.46
N THR A 140 -9.95 -19.82 -15.45
CA THR A 140 -10.98 -20.49 -16.24
C THR A 140 -10.38 -21.72 -16.93
N SER A 141 -11.18 -22.79 -16.98
CA SER A 141 -10.86 -23.95 -17.81
C SER A 141 -11.44 -23.66 -19.18
N ASP A 142 -10.57 -23.24 -20.10
CA ASP A 142 -10.91 -23.27 -21.52
C ASP A 142 -11.09 -24.74 -21.96
#